data_AF-A0ABD1ED09-F1
#
_entry.id   AF-A0ABD1ED09-F1
#
_cell.length_a   1.000
_cell.length_b   1.000
_cell.length_c   1.000
_cell.angle_alpha   90.00
_cell.angle_beta   90.00
_cell.angle_gamma   90.00
#
_symmetry.space_group_name_H-M   'P 1'
#
loop_
_entity.id
_entity.type
_entity.pdbx_description
1 polymer ?
#
loop_
_entity_poly.entity_id
_entity_poly.type
_entity_poly.pdbx_seq_one_letter_code
_entity_poly.pdbx_strand_id
1 'polypeptide(L)'
;MGSNSDEIEMLCTPPELREIAKTAVTKLLPSKSKSKYEKEYDKFSTWCESKNVTRITENIVLAYFEIMGQRKKASTLWSSYSMLRTCLSINKNVDISKYLKLQAYLKRKSENYEPKKSYVLECEHITQFISDADDITFLAMKVILIIGYCGALRRDELTKMALNDVDLKPDMKRLGLRSLGNILNYDLPTLHINAFF
;
A
#
# COMPACT_ATOMS: atom_id res chain seq x y z
N MET A 1 27.42 -8.88 21.11
CA MET A 1 27.05 -8.27 22.40
C MET A 1 25.65 -7.64 22.36
N GLY A 2 24.65 -8.34 21.79
CA GLY A 2 23.24 -7.93 21.86
C GLY A 2 22.43 -8.75 22.87
N SER A 3 23.10 -9.62 23.64
CA SER A 3 22.43 -10.67 24.42
C SER A 3 22.05 -10.24 25.84
N ASN A 4 22.48 -9.07 26.32
CA ASN A 4 22.29 -8.67 27.72
C ASN A 4 21.09 -7.72 27.95
N SER A 5 20.69 -6.91 26.96
CA SER A 5 19.57 -5.96 27.16
C SER A 5 18.22 -6.65 27.19
N ASP A 6 17.98 -7.55 26.25
CA ASP A 6 16.67 -8.16 26.04
C ASP A 6 16.37 -9.20 27.14
N GLU A 7 17.40 -9.88 27.66
CA GLU A 7 17.29 -10.77 28.83
C GLU A 7 17.00 -10.00 30.12
N ILE A 8 17.65 -8.85 30.35
CA ILE A 8 17.39 -7.99 31.50
C ILE A 8 15.96 -7.43 31.43
N GLU A 9 15.53 -6.98 30.26
CA GLU A 9 14.19 -6.43 30.04
C GLU A 9 13.09 -7.48 30.30
N MET A 10 13.33 -8.73 29.88
CA MET A 10 12.45 -9.84 30.20
C MET A 10 12.42 -10.13 31.71
N LEU A 11 13.56 -10.18 32.39
CA LEU A 11 13.65 -10.47 33.83
C LEU A 11 12.94 -9.40 34.69
N CYS A 12 12.97 -8.14 34.27
CA CYS A 12 12.32 -7.03 34.99
C CYS A 12 10.81 -6.89 34.70
N THR A 13 10.25 -7.68 33.79
CA THR A 13 8.82 -7.61 33.43
C THR A 13 8.02 -8.74 34.08
N PRO A 14 7.07 -8.47 34.99
CA PRO A 14 6.16 -9.48 35.54
C PRO A 14 5.36 -10.25 34.47
N PRO A 15 5.03 -11.54 34.66
CA PRO A 15 4.38 -12.36 33.64
C PRO A 15 3.09 -11.78 33.04
N GLU A 16 2.24 -11.16 33.87
CA GLU A 16 1.00 -10.51 33.42
C GLU A 16 1.28 -9.33 32.47
N LEU A 17 2.29 -8.51 32.80
CA LEU A 17 2.69 -7.37 31.96
C LEU A 17 3.39 -7.82 30.68
N ARG A 18 4.04 -9.00 30.65
CA ARG A 18 4.64 -9.56 29.44
C ARG A 18 3.61 -9.86 28.36
N GLU A 19 2.46 -10.43 28.73
CA GLU A 19 1.40 -10.75 27.76
C GLU A 19 0.71 -9.49 27.21
N ILE A 20 0.53 -8.46 28.04
CA ILE A 20 0.05 -7.15 27.60
C ILE A 20 1.05 -6.52 26.61
N ALA A 21 2.34 -6.55 26.93
CA ALA A 21 3.39 -6.02 26.06
C ALA A 21 3.47 -6.78 24.73
N LYS A 22 3.45 -8.12 24.74
CA LYS A 22 3.39 -8.94 23.51
C LYS A 22 2.17 -8.60 22.67
N THR A 23 1.00 -8.48 23.29
CA THR A 23 -0.23 -8.10 22.59
C THR A 23 -0.10 -6.71 21.95
N ALA A 24 0.47 -5.74 22.66
CA ALA A 24 0.73 -4.41 22.10
C ALA A 24 1.70 -4.47 20.90
N VAL A 25 2.77 -5.26 20.98
CA VAL A 25 3.74 -5.46 19.90
C VAL A 25 3.07 -6.02 18.63
N THR A 26 2.14 -6.98 18.76
CA THR A 26 1.43 -7.52 17.58
C THR A 26 0.60 -6.49 16.81
N LYS A 27 0.24 -5.38 17.46
CA LYS A 27 -0.54 -4.26 16.91
C LYS A 27 0.33 -3.15 16.31
N LEU A 28 1.66 -3.22 16.45
CA LEU A 28 2.57 -2.20 15.91
C LEU A 28 2.66 -2.23 14.38
N LEU A 29 2.44 -3.39 13.76
CA LEU A 29 2.39 -3.50 12.30
C LEU A 29 1.03 -3.01 11.75
N PRO A 30 0.99 -2.34 10.59
CA PRO A 30 -0.26 -1.87 10.02
C PRO A 30 -1.21 -3.03 9.72
N SER A 31 -2.43 -2.99 10.26
CA SER A 31 -3.40 -4.09 10.19
C SER A 31 -3.68 -4.55 8.75
N LYS A 32 -3.93 -3.62 7.82
CA LYS A 32 -4.25 -3.92 6.40
C LYS A 32 -3.08 -4.55 5.63
N SER A 33 -1.84 -4.31 6.04
CA SER A 33 -0.64 -4.73 5.29
C SER A 33 0.34 -5.60 6.07
N LYS A 34 -0.03 -6.07 7.26
CA LYS A 34 0.81 -6.88 8.16
C LYS A 34 1.48 -8.05 7.42
N SER A 35 0.73 -8.83 6.65
CA SER A 35 1.27 -9.95 5.87
C SER A 35 2.36 -9.54 4.88
N LYS A 36 2.34 -8.32 4.33
CA LYS A 36 3.42 -7.84 3.44
C LYS A 36 4.71 -7.57 4.20
N TYR A 37 4.60 -6.98 5.40
CA TYR A 37 5.74 -6.70 6.28
C TYR A 37 6.40 -7.99 6.75
N GLU A 38 5.59 -8.96 7.18
CA GLU A 38 6.05 -10.29 7.61
C GLU A 38 6.76 -11.01 6.45
N LYS A 39 6.12 -11.10 5.28
CA LYS A 39 6.75 -11.71 4.09
C LYS A 39 8.07 -11.07 3.69
N GLU A 40 8.21 -9.75 3.84
CA GLU A 40 9.47 -9.08 3.52
C GLU A 40 10.55 -9.39 4.56
N TYR A 41 10.18 -9.42 5.83
CA TYR A 41 11.07 -9.81 6.92
C TYR A 41 11.50 -11.28 6.82
N ASP A 42 10.60 -12.18 6.44
CA ASP A 42 10.89 -13.60 6.24
C ASP A 42 11.94 -13.79 5.14
N LYS A 43 11.79 -13.11 3.99
CA LYS A 43 12.79 -13.16 2.91
C LYS A 43 14.17 -12.74 3.38
N PHE A 44 14.25 -11.68 4.19
CA PHE A 44 15.52 -11.21 4.74
C PHE A 44 16.08 -12.20 5.76
N SER A 45 15.24 -12.76 6.63
CA SER A 45 15.63 -13.73 7.66
C SER A 45 16.16 -15.02 7.04
N THR A 46 15.44 -15.61 6.08
CA THR A 46 15.88 -16.79 5.32
C THR A 46 17.18 -16.52 4.56
N TRP A 47 17.34 -15.31 4.00
CA TRP A 47 18.60 -14.94 3.37
C TRP A 47 19.75 -14.87 4.38
N CYS A 48 19.53 -14.29 5.56
CA CYS A 48 20.52 -14.24 6.64
C CYS A 48 20.94 -15.64 7.09
N GLU A 49 19.98 -16.55 7.27
CA GLU A 49 20.21 -17.95 7.60
C GLU A 49 21.06 -18.64 6.53
N SER A 50 20.70 -18.49 5.25
CA SER A 50 21.45 -19.06 4.12
C SER A 50 22.90 -18.56 4.01
N LYS A 51 23.20 -17.40 4.61
CA LYS A 51 24.53 -16.79 4.63
C LYS A 51 25.23 -16.91 5.99
N ASN A 52 24.66 -17.66 6.94
CA ASN A 52 25.16 -17.84 8.29
C ASN A 52 25.45 -16.49 9.00
N VAL A 53 24.58 -15.51 8.79
CA VAL A 53 24.71 -14.18 9.41
C VAL A 53 24.40 -14.28 10.89
N THR A 54 25.40 -14.03 11.74
CA THR A 54 25.24 -14.06 13.19
C THR A 54 24.77 -12.73 13.78
N ARG A 55 25.09 -11.60 13.12
CA ARG A 55 24.72 -10.25 13.57
C ARG A 55 24.30 -9.37 12.41
N ILE A 56 23.16 -8.71 12.57
CA ILE A 56 22.65 -7.73 11.61
C ILE A 56 23.43 -6.43 11.81
N THR A 57 24.22 -6.04 10.80
CA THR A 57 25.00 -4.80 10.76
C THR A 57 24.65 -4.01 9.50
N GLU A 58 25.10 -2.76 9.42
CA GLU A 58 24.91 -1.95 8.22
C GLU A 58 25.45 -2.65 6.95
N ASN A 59 26.62 -3.29 7.02
CA ASN A 59 27.21 -3.97 5.86
C ASN A 59 26.36 -5.15 5.38
N ILE A 60 25.75 -5.91 6.30
CA ILE A 60 24.86 -7.03 5.96
C ILE A 60 23.61 -6.53 5.25
N VAL A 61 22.97 -5.49 5.79
CA VAL A 61 21.77 -4.92 5.19
C VAL A 61 22.12 -4.28 3.85
N LEU A 62 23.22 -3.55 3.75
CA LEU A 62 23.70 -2.97 2.49
C LEU A 62 23.95 -4.04 1.43
N ALA A 63 24.61 -5.15 1.77
CA ALA A 63 24.83 -6.27 0.84
C ALA A 63 23.52 -6.90 0.36
N TYR A 64 22.55 -7.07 1.26
CA TYR A 64 21.21 -7.54 0.91
C TYR A 64 20.52 -6.61 -0.10
N PHE A 65 20.55 -5.30 0.17
CA PHE A 65 19.97 -4.29 -0.71
C PHE A 65 20.70 -4.17 -2.04
N GLU A 66 22.01 -4.45 -2.09
CA GLU A 66 22.76 -4.50 -3.34
C GLU A 66 22.31 -5.66 -4.23
N ILE A 67 22.20 -6.86 -3.68
CA ILE A 67 21.71 -8.04 -4.40
C ILE A 67 20.27 -7.81 -4.87
N MET A 68 19.42 -7.24 -4.01
CA MET A 68 18.03 -6.94 -4.35
C MET A 68 17.94 -5.84 -5.43
N GLY A 69 18.80 -4.84 -5.36
CA GLY A 69 18.86 -3.70 -6.28
C GLY A 69 19.25 -4.08 -7.72
N GLN A 70 19.90 -5.22 -7.92
CA GLN A 70 20.18 -5.75 -9.26
C GLN A 70 18.91 -6.18 -10.01
N ARG A 71 17.82 -6.49 -9.29
CA ARG A 71 16.60 -7.07 -9.88
C ARG A 71 15.35 -6.22 -9.67
N LYS A 72 15.41 -5.20 -8.81
CA LYS A 72 14.24 -4.44 -8.36
C LYS A 72 14.41 -2.95 -8.64
N LYS A 73 13.28 -2.27 -8.90
CA LYS A 73 13.23 -0.82 -9.11
C LYS A 73 13.46 -0.08 -7.79
N ALA A 74 13.95 1.16 -7.87
CA ALA A 74 14.24 2.00 -6.71
C ALA A 74 13.04 2.15 -5.76
N SER A 75 11.82 2.34 -6.29
CA SER A 75 10.60 2.43 -5.46
C SER A 75 10.30 1.15 -4.69
N THR A 76 10.58 -0.02 -5.28
CA THR A 76 10.48 -1.30 -4.58
C THR A 76 11.53 -1.42 -3.48
N LEU A 77 12.77 -1.00 -3.73
CA LEU A 77 13.83 -1.00 -2.70
C LEU A 77 13.43 -0.12 -1.50
N TRP A 78 12.94 1.09 -1.74
CA TRP A 78 12.46 1.96 -0.66
C TRP A 78 11.28 1.37 0.12
N SER A 79 10.39 0.64 -0.56
CA SER A 79 9.27 -0.06 0.08
C SER A 79 9.78 -1.21 0.95
N SER A 80 10.69 -2.04 0.43
CA SER A 80 11.37 -3.09 1.19
C SER A 80 12.14 -2.55 2.38
N TYR A 81 12.87 -1.43 2.22
CA TYR A 81 13.56 -0.74 3.30
C TYR A 81 12.61 -0.32 4.41
N SER A 82 11.47 0.28 4.06
CA SER A 82 10.49 0.75 5.04
C SER A 82 9.87 -0.39 5.83
N MET A 83 9.56 -1.51 5.14
CA MET A 83 9.05 -2.73 5.79
C MET A 83 10.10 -3.35 6.71
N LEU A 84 11.32 -3.55 6.22
CA LEU A 84 12.42 -4.13 7.00
C LEU A 84 12.82 -3.25 8.18
N ARG A 85 12.83 -1.92 8.03
CA ARG A 85 13.10 -1.00 9.15
C ARG A 85 12.15 -1.23 10.31
N THR A 86 10.86 -1.35 10.00
CA THR A 86 9.82 -1.58 11.01
C THR A 86 9.99 -2.96 11.64
N CYS A 87 10.12 -4.01 10.82
CA CYS A 87 10.22 -5.38 11.32
C CYS A 87 11.51 -5.63 12.11
N LEU A 88 12.65 -5.10 11.69
CA LEU A 88 13.92 -5.24 12.40
C LEU A 88 13.94 -4.49 13.73
N SER A 89 13.32 -3.32 13.78
CA SER A 89 13.14 -2.58 15.04
C SER A 89 12.29 -3.37 16.02
N ILE A 90 11.19 -3.98 15.56
CA ILE A 90 10.26 -4.73 16.42
C ILE A 90 10.86 -6.08 16.86
N ASN A 91 11.43 -6.85 15.94
CA ASN A 91 11.76 -8.27 16.19
C ASN A 91 13.21 -8.49 16.67
N LYS A 92 14.10 -7.54 16.41
CA LYS A 92 15.54 -7.69 16.67
C LYS A 92 16.14 -6.48 17.38
N ASN A 93 15.34 -5.47 17.71
CA ASN A 93 15.79 -4.20 18.26
C ASN A 93 16.90 -3.54 17.42
N VAL A 94 16.83 -3.70 16.09
CA VAL A 94 17.81 -3.14 15.15
C VAL A 94 17.18 -1.99 14.38
N ASP A 95 17.65 -0.77 14.66
CA ASP A 95 17.24 0.43 13.95
C ASP A 95 18.15 0.73 12.75
N ILE A 96 17.73 0.26 11.56
CA ILE A 96 18.45 0.51 10.30
C ILE A 96 18.30 1.96 9.78
N SER A 97 17.55 2.83 10.47
CA SER A 97 17.49 4.25 10.11
C SER A 97 18.79 5.00 10.40
N LYS A 98 19.62 4.43 11.29
CA LYS A 98 20.95 4.93 11.64
C LYS A 98 22.03 4.55 10.62
N TYR A 99 21.68 3.73 9.62
CA TYR A 99 22.62 3.22 8.62
C TYR A 99 22.76 4.21 7.45
N LEU A 100 23.67 5.17 7.60
CA LEU A 100 23.88 6.28 6.66
C LEU A 100 24.36 5.80 5.28
N LYS A 101 25.21 4.76 5.21
CA LYS A 101 25.70 4.19 3.93
C LYS A 101 24.56 3.52 3.19
N LEU A 102 23.69 2.80 3.90
CA LEU A 102 22.48 2.21 3.33
C LEU A 102 21.54 3.29 2.77
N GLN A 103 21.32 4.38 3.52
CA GLN A 103 20.49 5.49 3.04
C GLN A 103 21.10 6.17 1.82
N ALA A 104 22.40 6.44 1.84
CA ALA A 104 23.10 7.02 0.70
C ALA A 104 23.00 6.11 -0.54
N TYR A 105 23.16 4.80 -0.37
CA TYR A 105 22.98 3.81 -1.42
C TYR A 105 21.58 3.86 -2.04
N LEU A 106 20.53 3.83 -1.22
CA LEU A 106 19.13 3.86 -1.68
C LEU A 106 18.81 5.17 -2.42
N LYS A 107 19.33 6.30 -1.93
CA LYS A 107 19.19 7.62 -2.59
C LYS A 107 19.83 7.61 -3.98
N ARG A 108 21.07 7.12 -4.09
CA ARG A 108 21.76 7.03 -5.39
C ARG A 108 21.05 6.12 -6.38
N LYS A 109 20.50 4.99 -5.91
CA LYS A 109 19.67 4.12 -6.76
C LYS A 109 18.38 4.79 -7.26
N SER A 110 17.90 5.83 -6.58
CA SER A 110 16.72 6.60 -7.01
C SER A 110 17.00 7.84 -7.85
N GLU A 111 18.26 8.26 -8.04
CA GLU A 111 18.61 9.51 -8.73
C GLU A 111 18.01 9.61 -10.14
N ASN A 112 18.03 8.50 -10.89
CA ASN A 112 17.49 8.43 -12.25
C ASN A 112 16.17 7.63 -12.31
N TYR A 113 15.46 7.51 -11.18
CA TYR A 113 14.20 6.77 -11.17
C TYR A 113 13.08 7.59 -11.78
N GLU A 114 12.59 7.15 -12.93
CA GLU A 114 11.37 7.67 -13.53
C GLU A 114 10.16 6.78 -13.16
N PRO A 115 9.14 7.33 -12.48
CA PRO A 115 7.93 6.57 -12.18
C PRO A 115 7.20 6.17 -13.46
N LYS A 116 6.92 4.88 -13.64
CA LYS A 116 5.99 4.43 -14.68
C LYS A 116 4.61 4.95 -14.30
N LYS A 117 4.06 5.85 -15.12
CA LYS A 117 2.67 6.29 -15.00
C LYS A 117 1.78 5.37 -15.83
N SER A 118 0.56 5.16 -15.36
CA SER A 118 -0.50 4.59 -16.21
C SER A 118 -0.83 5.60 -17.31
N TYR A 119 -1.34 5.12 -18.45
CA TYR A 119 -1.91 6.00 -19.45
C TYR A 119 -3.02 6.85 -18.84
N VAL A 120 -3.09 8.12 -19.25
CA VAL A 120 -4.18 9.01 -18.84
C VAL A 120 -5.44 8.51 -19.55
N LEU A 121 -6.46 8.21 -18.76
CA LEU A 121 -7.76 7.82 -19.32
C LEU A 121 -8.52 9.09 -19.70
N GLU A 122 -8.47 9.42 -20.98
CA GLU A 122 -9.09 10.63 -21.54
C GLU A 122 -10.60 10.45 -21.78
N CYS A 123 -11.30 11.58 -21.96
CA CYS A 123 -12.76 11.62 -22.11
C CYS A 123 -13.21 10.85 -23.36
N GLU A 124 -12.42 10.90 -24.43
CA GLU A 124 -12.62 10.24 -25.71
C GLU A 124 -12.61 8.71 -25.53
N HIS A 125 -11.62 8.19 -24.79
CA HIS A 125 -11.53 6.76 -24.47
C HIS A 125 -12.73 6.28 -23.65
N ILE A 126 -13.19 7.10 -22.71
CA ILE A 126 -14.38 6.79 -21.89
C ILE A 126 -15.61 6.78 -22.77
N THR A 127 -15.82 7.84 -23.56
CA THR A 127 -17.00 7.97 -24.43
C THR A 127 -17.07 6.83 -25.43
N GLN A 128 -15.93 6.47 -26.04
CA GLN A 128 -15.83 5.32 -26.95
C GLN A 128 -16.22 4.02 -26.25
N PHE A 129 -15.68 3.75 -25.05
CA PHE A 129 -16.03 2.53 -24.32
C PHE A 129 -17.51 2.47 -23.93
N ILE A 130 -18.08 3.59 -23.50
CA ILE A 130 -19.50 3.64 -23.11
C ILE A 130 -20.42 3.49 -24.33
N SER A 131 -20.05 4.04 -25.47
CA SER A 131 -20.80 3.94 -26.73
C SER A 131 -20.71 2.53 -27.34
N ASP A 132 -19.50 1.99 -27.47
CA ASP A 132 -19.25 0.88 -28.40
C ASP A 132 -19.31 -0.50 -27.73
N ALA A 133 -19.02 -0.59 -26.43
CA ALA A 133 -19.07 -1.87 -25.71
C ALA A 133 -20.51 -2.32 -25.49
N ASP A 134 -20.80 -3.63 -25.51
CA ASP A 134 -22.15 -4.12 -25.31
C ASP A 134 -22.58 -4.08 -23.83
N ASP A 135 -23.85 -3.77 -23.56
CA ASP A 135 -24.36 -3.68 -22.19
C ASP A 135 -24.60 -5.05 -21.55
N ILE A 136 -24.74 -6.12 -22.34
CA ILE A 136 -24.91 -7.48 -21.82
C ILE A 136 -23.67 -7.88 -21.01
N THR A 137 -22.48 -7.57 -21.52
CA THR A 137 -21.18 -7.92 -20.92
C THR A 137 -20.65 -6.81 -20.02
N PHE A 138 -20.77 -5.54 -20.45
CA PHE A 138 -20.02 -4.44 -19.84
C PHE A 138 -20.85 -3.44 -19.04
N LEU A 139 -22.17 -3.59 -18.91
CA LEU A 139 -23.02 -2.64 -18.18
C LEU A 139 -22.45 -2.29 -16.79
N ALA A 140 -22.12 -3.29 -15.98
CA ALA A 140 -21.56 -3.06 -14.66
C ALA A 140 -20.23 -2.29 -14.71
N MET A 141 -19.37 -2.60 -15.68
CA MET A 141 -18.08 -1.92 -15.85
C MET A 141 -18.26 -0.46 -16.30
N LYS A 142 -19.22 -0.20 -17.19
CA LYS A 142 -19.58 1.15 -17.64
C LYS A 142 -20.05 2.02 -16.47
N VAL A 143 -20.93 1.47 -15.63
CA VAL A 143 -21.42 2.16 -14.43
C VAL A 143 -20.26 2.44 -13.44
N ILE A 144 -19.43 1.43 -13.15
CA ILE A 144 -18.26 1.60 -12.27
C ILE A 144 -17.30 2.66 -12.82
N LEU A 145 -17.07 2.69 -14.13
CA LEU A 145 -16.21 3.66 -14.79
C LEU A 145 -16.75 5.08 -14.63
N ILE A 146 -18.03 5.31 -14.94
CA ILE A 146 -18.66 6.63 -14.82
C ILE A 146 -18.60 7.13 -13.38
N ILE A 147 -18.99 6.29 -12.41
CA ILE A 147 -18.99 6.64 -10.98
C ILE A 147 -17.56 6.92 -10.49
N GLY A 148 -16.62 6.05 -10.83
CA GLY A 148 -15.22 6.19 -10.43
C GLY A 148 -14.55 7.43 -11.03
N TYR A 149 -14.81 7.71 -12.31
CA TYR A 149 -14.25 8.85 -13.02
C TYR A 149 -14.84 10.17 -12.53
N CYS A 150 -16.18 10.29 -12.49
CA CYS A 150 -16.84 11.53 -12.08
C CYS A 150 -16.62 11.81 -10.59
N GLY A 151 -16.67 10.79 -9.74
CA GLY A 151 -16.44 10.92 -8.30
C GLY A 151 -14.97 10.97 -7.89
N ALA A 152 -14.03 10.81 -8.83
CA ALA A 152 -12.59 10.65 -8.56
C ALA A 152 -12.29 9.58 -7.48
N LEU A 153 -13.10 8.53 -7.46
CA LEU A 153 -13.08 7.54 -6.38
C LEU A 153 -11.93 6.55 -6.55
N ARG A 154 -11.24 6.26 -5.45
CA ARG A 154 -10.29 5.16 -5.38
C ARG A 154 -11.04 3.83 -5.41
N ARG A 155 -10.32 2.77 -5.83
CA ARG A 155 -10.85 1.40 -5.82
C ARG A 155 -11.46 1.00 -4.47
N ASP A 156 -10.78 1.33 -3.36
CA ASP A 156 -11.25 0.98 -2.01
C ASP A 156 -12.57 1.68 -1.67
N GLU A 157 -12.75 2.92 -2.13
CA GLU A 157 -13.98 3.71 -1.97
C GLU A 157 -15.11 3.11 -2.82
N LEU A 158 -14.84 2.78 -4.09
CA LEU A 158 -15.81 2.10 -4.97
C LEU A 158 -16.28 0.76 -4.40
N THR A 159 -15.37 -0.06 -3.87
CA THR A 159 -15.72 -1.39 -3.34
C THR A 159 -16.53 -1.37 -2.04
N LYS A 160 -16.57 -0.22 -1.35
CA LYS A 160 -17.29 -0.04 -0.09
C LYS A 160 -18.57 0.76 -0.25
N MET A 161 -18.85 1.23 -1.45
CA MET A 161 -20.05 2.01 -1.76
C MET A 161 -21.30 1.17 -1.56
N ALA A 162 -22.27 1.71 -0.83
CA ALA A 162 -23.59 1.14 -0.64
C ALA A 162 -24.64 1.90 -1.47
N LEU A 163 -25.82 1.29 -1.66
CA LEU A 163 -26.92 1.94 -2.38
C LEU A 163 -27.34 3.28 -1.76
N ASN A 164 -27.25 3.38 -0.43
CA ASN A 164 -27.61 4.59 0.31
C ASN A 164 -26.61 5.74 0.12
N ASP A 165 -25.44 5.46 -0.47
CA ASP A 165 -24.42 6.46 -0.76
C ASP A 165 -24.67 7.16 -2.11
N VAL A 166 -25.66 6.68 -2.87
CA VAL A 166 -25.99 7.17 -4.22
C VAL A 166 -27.36 7.84 -4.20
N ASP A 167 -27.36 9.15 -4.43
CA ASP A 167 -28.59 9.92 -4.65
C ASP A 167 -28.78 10.18 -6.13
N LEU A 168 -29.79 9.55 -6.73
CA LEU A 168 -30.29 9.95 -8.04
C LEU A 168 -31.13 11.21 -7.89
N LYS A 169 -30.69 12.31 -8.51
CA LYS A 169 -31.46 13.55 -8.52
C LYS A 169 -32.64 13.46 -9.49
N PRO A 170 -33.72 14.25 -9.29
CA PRO A 170 -34.95 14.17 -10.09
C PRO A 170 -34.75 14.46 -11.58
N ASP A 171 -33.66 15.13 -11.95
CA ASP A 171 -33.31 15.43 -13.34
C ASP A 171 -32.58 14.28 -14.04
N MET A 172 -32.27 13.19 -13.34
CA MET A 172 -31.53 12.00 -13.80
C MET A 172 -30.14 12.31 -14.41
N LYS A 173 -29.67 13.56 -14.26
CA LYS A 173 -28.42 14.07 -14.85
C LYS A 173 -27.32 14.25 -13.82
N ARG A 174 -27.65 14.13 -12.54
CA ARG A 174 -26.72 14.35 -11.44
C ARG A 174 -26.69 13.14 -10.52
N LEU A 175 -25.47 12.67 -10.28
CA LEU A 175 -25.18 11.66 -9.28
C LEU A 175 -24.67 12.36 -8.02
N GLY A 176 -25.42 12.27 -6.92
CA GLY A 176 -24.93 12.65 -5.61
C GLY A 176 -24.20 11.48 -4.98
N LEU A 177 -22.90 11.64 -4.70
CA LEU A 177 -22.12 10.65 -3.97
C LEU A 177 -21.90 11.14 -2.55
N ARG A 178 -22.39 10.39 -1.56
CA ARG A 178 -22.15 10.65 -0.13
C ARG A 178 -20.82 10.03 0.26
N SER A 179 -19.72 10.69 -0.08
CA SER A 179 -18.40 10.29 0.41
C SER A 179 -18.06 11.08 1.66
N LEU A 180 -17.83 10.38 2.78
CA LEU A 180 -17.10 10.88 3.96
C LEU A 180 -17.47 12.31 4.41
N GLY A 181 -18.76 12.60 4.55
CA GLY A 181 -19.26 13.82 5.20
C GLY A 181 -19.64 14.99 4.27
N ASN A 182 -19.44 14.90 2.95
CA ASN A 182 -19.88 15.95 2.01
C ASN A 182 -20.63 15.37 0.80
N ILE A 183 -21.71 16.03 0.38
CA ILE A 183 -22.42 15.72 -0.88
C ILE A 183 -21.70 16.44 -2.00
N LEU A 184 -21.04 15.70 -2.88
CA LEU A 184 -20.47 16.24 -4.11
C LEU A 184 -21.46 15.96 -5.25
N ASN A 185 -21.92 17.04 -5.91
CA ASN A 185 -22.78 16.94 -7.07
C ASN A 185 -21.90 16.97 -8.31
N TYR A 186 -21.97 15.92 -9.14
CA TYR A 186 -21.30 15.88 -10.42
C TYR A 186 -22.35 15.89 -11.52
N ASP A 187 -22.20 16.80 -12.48
CA ASP A 187 -22.94 16.72 -13.73
C ASP A 187 -22.42 15.49 -14.47
N LEU A 188 -23.30 14.50 -14.69
CA LEU A 188 -22.97 13.41 -15.59
C LEU A 188 -22.74 14.03 -16.97
N PRO A 189 -21.68 13.64 -17.70
CA PRO A 189 -21.57 14.05 -19.10
C PRO A 189 -22.87 13.66 -19.78
N THR A 190 -23.47 14.59 -20.54
CA THR A 190 -24.65 14.34 -21.36
C THR A 190 -24.27 13.37 -22.50
N LEU A 191 -23.92 12.14 -22.15
CA LEU A 191 -24.26 11.02 -22.99
C LEU A 191 -25.77 10.94 -22.98
N HIS A 192 -26.38 10.77 -24.14
CA HIS A 192 -27.80 10.49 -24.23
C HIS A 192 -28.09 9.17 -23.47
N ILE A 193 -28.39 9.28 -22.17
CA ILE A 193 -28.95 8.21 -21.32
C ILE A 193 -30.43 8.00 -21.72
N ASN A 194 -30.70 7.92 -23.03
CA ASN A 194 -32.02 7.60 -23.56
C ASN A 194 -32.14 6.09 -23.85
N ALA A 195 -31.23 5.27 -23.33
CA ALA A 195 -31.21 3.82 -23.56
C ALA A 195 -31.29 2.98 -22.27
N PHE A 196 -31.52 3.59 -21.09
CA PHE A 196 -31.56 2.86 -19.82
C PHE A 196 -32.95 2.70 -19.18
N PHE A 197 -34.04 3.03 -19.89
CA PHE A 197 -35.40 2.65 -19.51
C PHE A 197 -36.22 2.29 -20.74
#